data_AF-A0A323V0M6-F1
#
_entry.id   AF-A0A323V0M6-F1
#
_cell.length_a   1.000
_cell.length_b   1.000
_cell.length_c   1.000
_cell.angle_alpha   90.00
_cell.angle_beta   90.00
_cell.angle_gamma   90.00
#
_symmetry.space_group_name_H-M   'P 1'
#
loop_
_entity.id
_entity.type
_entity.pdbx_description
1 polymer ?
#
loop_
_entity_poly.entity_id
_entity_poly.type
_entity_poly.pdbx_seq_one_letter_code
_entity_poly.pdbx_strand_id
1 'polypeptide(L)'
;MQVRTRLISRALAAVLLIGTGLSTVSAAVITVGPDEAIRHLSDAARIARDGDIVLIKAGTYRGDVAVWQQKKLEIRGVGGRPVLVADGMHAEGKAIWVFRDGEFEVDNIEFRGTRVPDGNGAGIRFERGRLTVRNCVFDDNQNGLLTANFEDTELHIHDSVFSNAPRNGNQLAHLLYVGRIGQVTIEGSRFHNGFEGHLIKSRARRSDIRYNLIVDGPGGEASYEIDLPNGGDASLVGNVIGQSASSQNPVMVAYGAEGPIWPGSRLRMAHNTLIHTGWRPAWFVRAWPDKLPPDTPIITRNNLHAGLGIFTTTLPGDHAGNLALPVSLLSPDILDFTGPFGSITRRFSVALEGTPEEDLRPTAAFAFPVGTSPRAPSTSPTPGAF
;
A
#
# COMPACT_ATOMS: atom_id res chain seq x y z
N MET A 1 -82.69 46.73 -35.75
CA MET A 1 -81.75 46.52 -36.87
C MET A 1 -80.35 46.81 -36.34
N GLN A 2 -79.59 45.78 -35.93
CA GLN A 2 -78.44 45.24 -36.67
C GLN A 2 -77.37 46.36 -36.91
N VAL A 3 -76.15 46.35 -36.36
CA VAL A 3 -75.08 45.35 -36.53
C VAL A 3 -73.87 45.73 -35.63
N ARG A 4 -73.30 44.69 -34.97
CA ARG A 4 -71.90 44.35 -34.62
C ARG A 4 -70.86 45.44 -34.28
N THR A 5 -70.18 45.24 -33.14
CA THR A 5 -68.73 45.50 -33.01
C THR A 5 -68.07 44.38 -32.19
N ARG A 6 -66.84 44.05 -32.58
CA ARG A 6 -66.15 42.76 -32.44
C ARG A 6 -65.50 42.52 -31.07
N LEU A 7 -65.49 41.26 -30.66
CA LEU A 7 -64.64 40.70 -29.60
C LEU A 7 -63.16 40.74 -30.01
N ILE A 8 -62.29 41.19 -29.11
CA ILE A 8 -60.85 40.94 -29.17
C ILE A 8 -60.48 40.18 -27.90
N SER A 9 -60.21 38.90 -28.05
CA SER A 9 -59.71 37.99 -27.02
C SER A 9 -58.23 38.28 -26.77
N ARG A 10 -57.88 38.74 -25.56
CA ARG A 10 -56.49 38.79 -25.09
C ARG A 10 -56.19 37.50 -24.34
N ALA A 11 -55.43 36.60 -24.97
CA ALA A 11 -54.83 35.46 -24.30
C ALA A 11 -53.61 35.95 -23.49
N LEU A 12 -53.67 35.84 -22.16
CA LEU A 12 -52.53 36.06 -21.28
C LEU A 12 -51.78 34.72 -21.13
N ALA A 13 -50.60 34.60 -21.72
CA ALA A 13 -49.72 33.47 -21.49
C ALA A 13 -48.98 33.68 -20.16
N ALA A 14 -49.32 32.91 -19.14
CA ALA A 14 -48.56 32.84 -17.89
C ALA A 14 -47.35 31.91 -18.12
N VAL A 15 -46.15 32.48 -18.21
CA VAL A 15 -44.90 31.72 -18.19
C VAL A 15 -44.63 31.31 -16.75
N LEU A 16 -44.85 30.04 -16.44
CA LEU A 16 -44.46 29.44 -15.17
C LEU A 16 -42.95 29.15 -15.24
N LEU A 17 -42.12 30.01 -14.64
CA LEU A 17 -40.71 29.69 -14.40
C LEU A 17 -40.64 28.59 -13.34
N ILE A 18 -40.49 27.35 -13.78
CA ILE A 18 -40.06 26.24 -12.92
C ILE A 18 -38.57 26.49 -12.65
N GLY A 19 -38.27 27.13 -11.53
CA GLY A 19 -36.91 27.20 -11.01
C GLY A 19 -36.46 25.81 -10.60
N THR A 20 -35.74 25.12 -11.47
CA THR A 20 -34.95 23.94 -11.08
C THR A 20 -33.79 24.44 -10.23
N GLY A 21 -34.01 24.54 -8.92
CA GLY A 21 -32.94 24.72 -7.95
C GLY A 21 -32.00 23.52 -8.04
N LEU A 22 -30.92 23.66 -8.80
CA LEU A 22 -29.75 22.81 -8.65
C LEU A 22 -29.20 23.10 -7.27
N SER A 23 -29.62 22.32 -6.28
CA SER A 23 -28.95 22.30 -4.98
C SER A 23 -27.53 21.84 -5.25
N THR A 24 -26.59 22.77 -5.26
CA THR A 24 -25.17 22.44 -5.11
C THR A 24 -25.03 21.83 -3.72
N VAL A 25 -25.06 20.49 -3.66
CA VAL A 25 -24.73 19.74 -2.45
C VAL A 25 -23.26 20.05 -2.16
N SER A 26 -23.03 21.06 -1.34
CA SER A 26 -21.71 21.32 -0.78
C SER A 26 -21.39 20.15 0.14
N ALA A 27 -20.21 19.56 -0.03
CA ALA A 27 -19.64 18.62 0.93
C ALA A 27 -19.73 19.22 2.35
N ALA A 28 -20.34 18.48 3.28
CA ALA A 28 -20.37 18.90 4.67
C ALA A 28 -19.05 18.50 5.35
N VAL A 29 -18.69 19.24 6.41
CA VAL A 29 -17.57 18.90 7.27
C VAL A 29 -18.12 18.37 8.59
N ILE A 30 -17.77 17.12 8.91
CA ILE A 30 -18.13 16.45 10.16
C ILE A 30 -16.87 16.41 11.04
N THR A 31 -16.88 17.14 12.15
CA THR A 31 -15.78 17.10 13.12
C THR A 31 -16.10 16.09 14.22
N VAL A 32 -15.17 15.16 14.44
CA VAL A 32 -15.28 14.10 15.47
C VAL A 32 -14.20 14.29 16.52
N GLY A 33 -14.57 14.27 17.79
CA GLY A 33 -13.65 14.56 18.89
C GLY A 33 -14.29 14.37 20.26
N PRO A 34 -13.51 14.16 21.32
CA PRO A 34 -14.04 13.99 22.68
C PRO A 34 -14.89 15.19 23.14
N ASP A 35 -14.51 16.40 22.70
CA ASP A 35 -15.18 17.66 23.03
C ASP A 35 -16.12 18.15 21.93
N GLU A 36 -16.29 17.38 20.84
CA GLU A 36 -17.14 17.73 19.71
C GLU A 36 -18.57 17.19 19.90
N ALA A 37 -19.51 17.72 19.11
CA ALA A 37 -20.88 17.22 19.12
C ALA A 37 -20.97 15.75 18.66
N ILE A 38 -20.14 15.36 17.70
CA ILE A 38 -19.95 13.97 17.30
C ILE A 38 -18.70 13.46 18.01
N ARG A 39 -18.90 12.52 18.95
CA ARG A 39 -17.79 11.98 19.74
C ARG A 39 -17.22 10.69 19.17
N HIS A 40 -18.06 9.92 18.49
CA HIS A 40 -17.71 8.59 17.99
C HIS A 40 -17.61 8.54 16.47
N LEU A 41 -16.62 7.80 15.97
CA LEU A 41 -16.45 7.53 14.53
C LEU A 41 -17.61 6.73 13.97
N SER A 42 -18.15 5.78 14.76
CA SER A 42 -19.36 5.03 14.41
C SER A 42 -20.60 5.92 14.21
N ASP A 43 -20.72 7.02 14.96
CA ASP A 43 -21.79 8.02 14.76
C ASP A 43 -21.54 8.82 13.48
N ALA A 44 -20.31 9.26 13.24
CA ALA A 44 -19.94 9.96 12.01
C ALA A 44 -20.24 9.12 10.77
N ALA A 45 -19.87 7.84 10.78
CA ALA A 45 -20.14 6.91 9.67
C ALA A 45 -21.63 6.72 9.38
N ARG A 46 -22.49 6.86 10.40
CA ARG A 46 -23.95 6.75 10.26
C ARG A 46 -24.58 7.98 9.60
N ILE A 47 -24.04 9.17 9.86
CA ILE A 47 -24.62 10.44 9.40
C ILE A 47 -23.97 10.99 8.14
N ALA A 48 -22.73 10.58 7.85
CA ALA A 48 -21.98 11.04 6.69
C ALA A 48 -22.70 10.69 5.39
N ARG A 49 -22.59 11.60 4.42
CA ARG A 49 -23.09 11.46 3.06
C ARG A 49 -21.95 11.47 2.07
N ASP A 50 -22.24 11.01 0.87
CA ASP A 50 -21.27 10.99 -0.22
C ASP A 50 -20.73 12.40 -0.50
N GLY A 51 -19.40 12.50 -0.51
CA GLY A 51 -18.66 13.75 -0.72
C GLY A 51 -18.29 14.50 0.56
N ASP A 52 -18.77 14.08 1.73
CA ASP A 52 -18.44 14.74 3.00
C ASP A 52 -16.96 14.56 3.39
N ILE A 53 -16.49 15.48 4.23
CA ILE A 53 -15.17 15.43 4.86
C ILE A 53 -15.35 15.15 6.36
N VAL A 54 -14.71 14.08 6.85
CA VAL A 54 -14.69 13.74 8.27
C VAL A 54 -13.34 14.13 8.88
N LEU A 55 -13.35 15.14 9.74
CA LEU A 55 -12.18 15.61 10.49
C LEU A 55 -12.16 14.98 11.86
N ILE A 56 -11.11 14.23 12.19
CA ILE A 56 -10.98 13.52 13.47
C ILE A 56 -9.93 14.25 14.29
N LYS A 57 -10.33 14.81 15.43
CA LYS A 57 -9.41 15.47 16.37
C LYS A 57 -8.43 14.47 16.95
N ALA A 58 -7.22 14.92 17.26
CA ALA A 58 -6.25 14.11 17.98
C ALA A 58 -6.84 13.59 19.31
N GLY A 59 -6.55 12.33 19.61
CA GLY A 59 -7.12 11.64 20.77
C GLY A 59 -6.96 10.13 20.63
N THR A 60 -7.27 9.41 21.70
CA THR A 60 -7.34 7.94 21.67
C THR A 60 -8.80 7.51 21.67
N TYR A 61 -9.20 6.77 20.65
CA TYR A 61 -10.56 6.27 20.44
C TYR A 61 -10.56 4.76 20.66
N ARG A 62 -11.06 4.32 21.82
CA ARG A 62 -11.06 2.90 22.22
C ARG A 62 -12.37 2.24 21.87
N GLY A 63 -12.30 1.09 21.19
CA GLY A 63 -13.49 0.29 20.85
C GLY A 63 -14.41 0.92 19.80
N ASP A 64 -14.04 2.07 19.23
CA ASP A 64 -14.87 2.83 18.30
C ASP A 64 -14.60 2.40 16.86
N VAL A 65 -15.34 1.39 16.45
CA VAL A 65 -15.24 0.74 15.13
C VAL A 65 -16.36 1.21 14.21
N ALA A 66 -16.11 1.27 12.91
CA ALA A 66 -17.05 1.85 11.95
C ALA A 66 -17.16 1.06 10.66
N VAL A 67 -18.35 1.10 10.06
CA VAL A 67 -18.62 0.62 8.69
C VAL A 67 -19.00 1.82 7.84
N TRP A 68 -18.19 2.12 6.84
CA TRP A 68 -18.39 3.21 5.90
C TRP A 68 -19.09 2.70 4.65
N GLN A 69 -20.35 3.10 4.49
CA GLN A 69 -21.25 2.68 3.41
C GLN A 69 -21.29 3.69 2.25
N GLN A 70 -20.75 4.88 2.46
CA GLN A 70 -20.74 5.98 1.51
C GLN A 70 -19.97 5.61 0.25
N LYS A 71 -20.27 6.27 -0.87
CA LYS A 71 -19.56 6.10 -2.15
C LYS A 71 -18.36 7.01 -2.30
N LYS A 72 -18.27 8.07 -1.50
CA LYS A 72 -17.16 9.00 -1.55
C LYS A 72 -16.95 9.69 -0.20
N LEU A 73 -15.76 9.62 0.40
CA LEU A 73 -15.42 10.39 1.61
C LEU A 73 -13.93 10.74 1.65
N GLU A 74 -13.63 11.90 2.23
CA GLU A 74 -12.30 12.22 2.76
C GLU A 74 -12.34 12.12 4.30
N ILE A 75 -11.43 11.37 4.90
CA ILE A 75 -11.37 11.16 6.35
C ILE A 75 -9.94 11.45 6.81
N ARG A 76 -9.76 12.45 7.68
CA ARG A 76 -8.41 12.86 8.10
C ARG A 76 -8.27 13.23 9.57
N GLY A 77 -7.13 12.88 10.15
CA GLY A 77 -6.71 13.31 11.48
C GLY A 77 -6.25 14.78 11.49
N VAL A 78 -6.72 15.56 12.47
CA VAL A 78 -6.38 16.99 12.63
C VAL A 78 -5.97 17.33 14.07
N GLY A 79 -5.06 18.30 14.21
CA GLY A 79 -4.54 18.72 15.53
C GLY A 79 -3.59 17.70 16.18
N GLY A 80 -3.06 16.76 15.38
CA GLY A 80 -2.30 15.59 15.80
C GLY A 80 -2.86 14.33 15.13
N ARG A 81 -2.30 13.17 15.46
CA ARG A 81 -2.72 11.87 14.93
C ARG A 81 -3.75 11.22 15.88
N PRO A 82 -5.00 10.99 15.45
CA PRO A 82 -5.93 10.16 16.18
C PRO A 82 -5.44 8.71 16.23
N VAL A 83 -5.55 8.09 17.39
CA VAL A 83 -5.18 6.68 17.63
C VAL A 83 -6.44 5.87 17.88
N LEU A 84 -6.78 5.00 16.95
CA LEU A 84 -7.93 4.10 17.06
C LEU A 84 -7.43 2.76 17.58
N VAL A 85 -7.87 2.42 18.78
CA VAL A 85 -7.52 1.16 19.44
C VAL A 85 -8.73 0.25 19.36
N ALA A 86 -8.55 -0.93 18.74
CA ALA A 86 -9.64 -1.89 18.56
C ALA A 86 -10.29 -2.29 19.90
N ASP A 87 -9.48 -2.47 20.95
CA ASP A 87 -9.95 -2.76 22.33
C ASP A 87 -10.93 -3.94 22.40
N GLY A 88 -10.64 -5.00 21.62
CA GLY A 88 -11.49 -6.19 21.48
C GLY A 88 -12.72 -6.00 20.59
N MET A 89 -13.01 -4.78 20.14
CA MET A 89 -14.11 -4.48 19.21
C MET A 89 -13.65 -4.60 17.77
N HIS A 90 -14.58 -5.03 16.91
CA HIS A 90 -14.34 -5.17 15.48
C HIS A 90 -15.66 -4.99 14.72
N ALA A 91 -15.67 -4.08 13.75
CA ALA A 91 -16.77 -3.91 12.83
C ALA A 91 -16.95 -5.19 12.02
N GLU A 92 -18.15 -5.79 12.12
CA GLU A 92 -18.58 -6.98 11.38
C GLU A 92 -17.72 -8.24 11.58
N GLY A 93 -16.95 -8.33 12.65
CA GLY A 93 -15.99 -9.42 12.83
C GLY A 93 -14.74 -9.29 11.95
N LYS A 94 -14.46 -8.10 11.38
CA LYS A 94 -13.42 -7.91 10.36
C LYS A 94 -12.32 -6.94 10.77
N ALA A 95 -12.65 -5.72 11.21
CA ALA A 95 -11.66 -4.64 11.33
C ALA A 95 -12.05 -3.52 12.30
N ILE A 96 -11.15 -2.58 12.57
CA ILE A 96 -11.54 -1.30 13.17
C ILE A 96 -12.46 -0.56 12.18
N TRP A 97 -12.04 -0.38 10.93
CA TRP A 97 -12.87 0.20 9.88
C TRP A 97 -13.12 -0.76 8.72
N VAL A 98 -14.37 -0.83 8.27
CA VAL A 98 -14.77 -1.56 7.06
C VAL A 98 -15.28 -0.56 6.02
N PHE A 99 -14.64 -0.50 4.86
CA PHE A 99 -15.10 0.27 3.71
C PHE A 99 -15.73 -0.68 2.69
N ARG A 100 -17.00 -0.43 2.33
CA ARG A 100 -17.79 -1.36 1.50
C ARG A 100 -17.50 -1.23 0.01
N ASP A 101 -17.85 -0.11 -0.58
CA ASP A 101 -17.68 0.10 -2.02
C ASP A 101 -17.75 1.59 -2.32
N GLY A 102 -16.66 2.20 -2.77
CA GLY A 102 -16.59 3.65 -3.03
C GLY A 102 -15.17 4.16 -3.27
N GLU A 103 -15.04 5.48 -3.28
CA GLU A 103 -13.77 6.21 -3.35
C GLU A 103 -13.46 6.87 -2.00
N PHE A 104 -12.43 6.43 -1.32
CA PHE A 104 -12.10 6.89 0.02
C PHE A 104 -10.67 7.42 0.10
N GLU A 105 -10.50 8.51 0.82
CA GLU A 105 -9.18 8.98 1.26
C GLU A 105 -9.09 8.93 2.78
N VAL A 106 -8.03 8.31 3.30
CA VAL A 106 -7.73 8.23 4.72
C VAL A 106 -6.35 8.83 4.98
N ASP A 107 -6.28 9.87 5.82
CA ASP A 107 -5.04 10.59 6.10
C ASP A 107 -4.76 10.76 7.60
N ASN A 108 -3.51 10.53 8.01
CA ASN A 108 -3.01 10.87 9.35
C ASN A 108 -3.78 10.19 10.51
N ILE A 109 -4.02 8.88 10.39
CA ILE A 109 -4.70 8.07 11.42
C ILE A 109 -3.84 6.87 11.81
N GLU A 110 -3.84 6.52 13.09
CA GLU A 110 -3.28 5.26 13.59
C GLU A 110 -4.37 4.24 13.91
N PHE A 111 -4.16 2.99 13.46
CA PHE A 111 -5.01 1.83 13.73
C PHE A 111 -4.21 0.80 14.51
N ARG A 112 -4.69 0.40 15.69
CA ARG A 112 -3.94 -0.49 16.59
C ARG A 112 -4.77 -1.61 17.22
N GLY A 113 -4.16 -2.79 17.33
CA GLY A 113 -4.60 -3.83 18.25
C GLY A 113 -5.71 -4.75 17.74
N THR A 114 -6.02 -4.78 16.44
CA THR A 114 -7.15 -5.58 15.96
C THR A 114 -6.91 -7.07 16.11
N ARG A 115 -7.82 -7.74 16.82
CA ARG A 115 -7.94 -9.20 16.93
C ARG A 115 -9.37 -9.61 16.62
N VAL A 116 -9.55 -10.54 15.69
CA VAL A 116 -10.86 -11.14 15.41
C VAL A 116 -10.77 -12.68 15.49
N PRO A 117 -11.89 -13.39 15.72
CA PRO A 117 -11.89 -14.83 15.92
C PRO A 117 -11.33 -15.65 14.75
N ASP A 118 -11.51 -15.21 13.51
CA ASP A 118 -11.04 -15.92 12.31
C ASP A 118 -9.55 -15.70 12.00
N GLY A 119 -8.86 -14.88 12.79
CA GLY A 119 -7.44 -14.59 12.64
C GLY A 119 -7.08 -13.52 11.59
N ASN A 120 -8.06 -12.90 10.92
CA ASN A 120 -7.83 -11.92 9.85
C ASN A 120 -8.23 -10.49 10.22
N GLY A 121 -8.07 -10.14 11.49
CA GLY A 121 -8.51 -8.86 12.04
C GLY A 121 -7.68 -7.69 11.53
N ALA A 122 -8.31 -6.75 10.84
CA ALA A 122 -7.60 -5.66 10.18
C ALA A 122 -7.69 -4.29 10.89
N GLY A 123 -6.71 -3.41 10.72
CA GLY A 123 -6.93 -1.98 10.97
C GLY A 123 -7.99 -1.43 10.02
N ILE A 124 -7.81 -1.69 8.72
CA ILE A 124 -8.80 -1.44 7.67
C ILE A 124 -9.12 -2.73 6.91
N ARG A 125 -10.41 -3.06 6.77
CA ARG A 125 -10.92 -3.99 5.77
C ARG A 125 -11.50 -3.19 4.60
N PHE A 126 -10.94 -3.34 3.41
CA PHE A 126 -11.41 -2.67 2.21
C PHE A 126 -12.03 -3.66 1.24
N GLU A 127 -13.33 -3.53 0.95
CA GLU A 127 -14.04 -4.50 0.12
C GLU A 127 -13.95 -4.17 -1.37
N ARG A 128 -14.35 -2.99 -1.83
CA ARG A 128 -14.31 -2.64 -3.27
C ARG A 128 -14.14 -1.14 -3.53
N GLY A 129 -13.68 -0.78 -4.73
CA GLY A 129 -13.59 0.60 -5.22
C GLY A 129 -12.15 1.13 -5.22
N ARG A 130 -11.95 2.40 -4.85
CA ARG A 130 -10.62 3.00 -4.70
C ARG A 130 -10.38 3.46 -3.27
N LEU A 131 -9.27 3.04 -2.66
CA LEU A 131 -8.84 3.52 -1.35
C LEU A 131 -7.44 4.12 -1.45
N THR A 132 -7.30 5.37 -1.01
CA THR A 132 -6.01 6.01 -0.78
C THR A 132 -5.77 6.13 0.72
N VAL A 133 -4.67 5.55 1.19
CA VAL A 133 -4.18 5.66 2.57
C VAL A 133 -2.87 6.44 2.55
N ARG A 134 -2.83 7.54 3.29
CA ARG A 134 -1.68 8.43 3.35
C ARG A 134 -1.32 8.80 4.78
N ASN A 135 -0.03 8.91 5.08
CA ASN A 135 0.43 9.32 6.41
C ASN A 135 -0.15 8.48 7.54
N CYS A 136 -0.46 7.19 7.35
CA CYS A 136 -1.14 6.35 8.35
C CYS A 136 -0.18 5.43 9.09
N VAL A 137 -0.61 4.94 10.25
CA VAL A 137 0.12 3.94 11.04
C VAL A 137 -0.79 2.75 11.30
N PHE A 138 -0.31 1.54 11.04
CA PHE A 138 -0.98 0.30 11.33
C PHE A 138 -0.07 -0.54 12.23
N ASP A 139 -0.41 -0.58 13.51
CA ASP A 139 0.46 -1.17 14.52
C ASP A 139 -0.24 -2.32 15.24
N ASP A 140 0.44 -3.45 15.44
CA ASP A 140 -0.09 -4.52 16.28
C ASP A 140 -1.48 -5.01 15.84
N ASN A 141 -1.69 -5.19 14.54
CA ASN A 141 -2.92 -5.76 13.99
C ASN A 141 -2.64 -7.14 13.39
N GLN A 142 -3.59 -8.08 13.42
CA GLN A 142 -3.43 -9.36 12.70
C GLN A 142 -3.21 -9.10 11.20
N ASN A 143 -3.92 -8.10 10.65
CA ASN A 143 -3.56 -7.46 9.40
C ASN A 143 -3.56 -5.94 9.57
N GLY A 144 -2.58 -5.20 9.07
CA GLY A 144 -2.68 -3.73 9.09
C GLY A 144 -3.82 -3.25 8.20
N LEU A 145 -3.79 -3.68 6.93
CA LEU A 145 -4.85 -3.48 5.95
C LEU A 145 -5.08 -4.77 5.17
N LEU A 146 -6.35 -5.13 5.00
CA LEU A 146 -6.77 -6.32 4.26
C LEU A 146 -7.81 -5.96 3.19
N THR A 147 -7.53 -6.25 1.92
CA THR A 147 -8.51 -6.07 0.83
C THR A 147 -9.28 -7.34 0.53
N ALA A 148 -10.48 -7.20 -0.07
CA ALA A 148 -11.22 -8.33 -0.63
C ALA A 148 -10.72 -8.69 -2.05
N ASN A 149 -11.51 -9.49 -2.78
CA ASN A 149 -11.11 -10.11 -4.05
C ASN A 149 -11.97 -9.60 -5.23
N PHE A 150 -11.88 -8.31 -5.53
CA PHE A 150 -12.57 -7.68 -6.66
C PHE A 150 -11.58 -7.03 -7.62
N GLU A 151 -11.54 -7.52 -8.87
CA GLU A 151 -10.50 -7.15 -9.85
C GLU A 151 -10.58 -5.71 -10.36
N ASP A 152 -11.65 -4.98 -10.06
CA ASP A 152 -11.83 -3.55 -10.34
C ASP A 152 -11.44 -2.65 -9.15
N THR A 153 -10.85 -3.23 -8.09
CA THR A 153 -10.43 -2.50 -6.90
C THR A 153 -9.01 -1.96 -7.03
N GLU A 154 -8.80 -0.73 -6.54
CA GLU A 154 -7.54 0.00 -6.52
C GLU A 154 -7.16 0.40 -5.09
N LEU A 155 -5.92 0.13 -4.70
CA LEU A 155 -5.37 0.52 -3.41
C LEU A 155 -4.09 1.36 -3.61
N HIS A 156 -4.05 2.52 -2.99
CA HIS A 156 -2.90 3.41 -3.00
C HIS A 156 -2.43 3.67 -1.57
N ILE A 157 -1.19 3.33 -1.26
CA ILE A 157 -0.57 3.52 0.04
C ILE A 157 0.62 4.44 -0.12
N HIS A 158 0.58 5.57 0.58
CA HIS A 158 1.64 6.56 0.58
C HIS A 158 2.07 6.84 2.01
N ASP A 159 3.37 6.99 2.22
CA ASP A 159 3.94 7.58 3.42
C ASP A 159 3.35 6.96 4.71
N SER A 160 3.20 5.64 4.74
CA SER A 160 2.53 4.95 5.85
C SER A 160 3.45 3.92 6.51
N VAL A 161 3.19 3.64 7.79
CA VAL A 161 3.94 2.65 8.58
C VAL A 161 3.04 1.46 8.86
N PHE A 162 3.56 0.26 8.62
CA PHE A 162 2.97 -0.98 9.07
C PHE A 162 3.97 -1.72 9.96
N SER A 163 3.56 -2.10 11.17
CA SER A 163 4.50 -2.58 12.17
C SER A 163 3.94 -3.58 13.16
N ASN A 164 4.86 -4.33 13.76
CA ASN A 164 4.65 -5.10 14.99
C ASN A 164 3.56 -6.16 14.83
N ALA A 165 3.76 -7.17 13.98
CA ALA A 165 2.82 -8.26 13.86
C ALA A 165 2.62 -8.98 15.22
N PRO A 166 1.38 -9.36 15.57
CA PRO A 166 1.12 -10.08 16.80
C PRO A 166 1.76 -11.48 16.81
N ARG A 167 2.37 -11.84 17.94
CA ARG A 167 3.04 -13.14 18.13
C ARG A 167 2.14 -14.25 18.68
N ASN A 168 0.97 -13.89 19.22
CA ASN A 168 0.10 -14.81 19.95
C ASN A 168 -1.14 -15.21 19.12
N GLY A 169 -1.03 -15.20 17.79
CA GLY A 169 -2.11 -15.51 16.87
C GLY A 169 -2.14 -16.98 16.47
N ASN A 170 -3.33 -17.53 16.22
CA ASN A 170 -3.50 -18.88 15.68
C ASN A 170 -3.43 -18.92 14.13
N GLN A 171 -3.15 -17.78 13.49
CA GLN A 171 -3.14 -17.58 12.05
C GLN A 171 -1.98 -16.65 11.68
N LEU A 172 -1.54 -16.74 10.43
CA LEU A 172 -0.44 -15.94 9.89
C LEU A 172 -0.85 -14.48 9.79
N ALA A 173 -0.16 -13.61 10.54
CA ALA A 173 -0.36 -12.17 10.46
C ALA A 173 0.34 -11.59 9.22
N HIS A 174 -0.34 -10.72 8.49
CA HIS A 174 0.24 -10.01 7.34
C HIS A 174 0.15 -8.51 7.58
N LEU A 175 1.28 -7.80 7.63
CA LEU A 175 1.22 -6.36 7.87
C LEU A 175 0.38 -5.65 6.80
N LEU A 176 0.54 -6.04 5.53
CA LEU A 176 -0.38 -5.71 4.45
C LEU A 176 -0.79 -6.97 3.68
N TYR A 177 -2.11 -7.16 3.52
CA TYR A 177 -2.68 -8.24 2.73
C TYR A 177 -3.58 -7.67 1.63
N VAL A 178 -3.05 -7.70 0.42
CA VAL A 178 -3.77 -7.35 -0.79
C VAL A 178 -4.33 -8.63 -1.43
N GLY A 179 -5.65 -8.75 -1.43
CA GLY A 179 -6.40 -9.78 -2.14
C GLY A 179 -6.28 -9.66 -3.66
N ARG A 180 -7.11 -10.42 -4.38
CA ARG A 180 -7.15 -10.43 -5.84
C ARG A 180 -7.87 -9.18 -6.36
N ILE A 181 -7.14 -8.07 -6.41
CA ILE A 181 -7.61 -6.77 -6.88
C ILE A 181 -6.97 -6.34 -8.20
N GLY A 182 -7.43 -5.22 -8.77
CA GLY A 182 -6.89 -4.69 -10.02
C GLY A 182 -5.48 -4.11 -9.84
N GLN A 183 -5.29 -3.25 -8.85
CA GLN A 183 -4.01 -2.59 -8.63
C GLN A 183 -3.73 -2.29 -7.17
N VAL A 184 -2.46 -2.44 -6.77
CA VAL A 184 -1.90 -1.79 -5.58
C VAL A 184 -0.68 -0.94 -5.96
N THR A 185 -0.61 0.27 -5.39
CA THR A 185 0.59 1.12 -5.38
C THR A 185 1.03 1.34 -3.95
N ILE A 186 2.33 1.16 -3.67
CA ILE A 186 2.93 1.38 -2.35
C ILE A 186 4.17 2.24 -2.53
N GLU A 187 4.16 3.44 -1.95
CA GLU A 187 5.25 4.40 -2.09
C GLU A 187 5.60 5.07 -0.76
N GLY A 188 6.89 5.36 -0.54
CA GLY A 188 7.38 6.12 0.62
C GLY A 188 7.07 5.47 1.97
N SER A 189 6.69 4.19 1.99
CA SER A 189 6.13 3.52 3.16
C SER A 189 7.15 2.63 3.85
N ARG A 190 6.90 2.33 5.12
CA ARG A 190 7.79 1.55 5.98
C ARG A 190 7.10 0.32 6.55
N PHE A 191 7.77 -0.82 6.48
CA PHE A 191 7.29 -2.10 7.02
C PHE A 191 8.37 -2.73 7.88
N HIS A 192 8.05 -3.13 9.11
CA HIS A 192 9.01 -3.77 10.01
C HIS A 192 8.36 -4.60 11.13
N ASN A 193 9.15 -5.46 11.75
CA ASN A 193 8.78 -6.30 12.88
C ASN A 193 7.55 -7.18 12.60
N GLY A 194 7.60 -7.92 11.49
CA GLY A 194 6.67 -9.00 11.17
C GLY A 194 6.94 -10.26 11.99
N PHE A 195 6.03 -11.22 11.91
CA PHE A 195 6.10 -12.49 12.64
C PHE A 195 5.28 -13.55 11.90
N GLU A 196 5.90 -14.69 11.57
CA GLU A 196 5.34 -15.88 10.90
C GLU A 196 4.74 -15.67 9.50
N GLY A 197 3.83 -14.70 9.33
CA GLY A 197 3.31 -14.29 8.03
C GLY A 197 4.25 -13.31 7.34
N HIS A 198 3.70 -12.32 6.64
CA HIS A 198 4.48 -11.52 5.67
C HIS A 198 4.43 -10.03 5.99
N LEU A 199 5.46 -9.29 5.59
CA LEU A 199 5.34 -7.82 5.60
C LEU A 199 4.34 -7.37 4.52
N ILE A 200 4.51 -7.85 3.29
CA ILE A 200 3.58 -7.57 2.19
C ILE A 200 3.17 -8.87 1.53
N LYS A 201 1.87 -9.14 1.44
CA LYS A 201 1.29 -10.16 0.57
C LYS A 201 0.39 -9.49 -0.47
N SER A 202 0.65 -9.69 -1.76
CA SER A 202 -0.20 -9.13 -2.82
C SER A 202 -0.58 -10.12 -3.91
N ARG A 203 -1.89 -10.27 -4.11
CA ARG A 203 -2.50 -11.02 -5.22
C ARG A 203 -3.03 -10.12 -6.33
N ALA A 204 -2.70 -8.83 -6.30
CA ALA A 204 -3.19 -7.86 -7.28
C ALA A 204 -2.72 -8.21 -8.70
N ARG A 205 -3.54 -7.86 -9.69
CA ARG A 205 -3.14 -7.95 -11.11
C ARG A 205 -1.95 -7.07 -11.41
N ARG A 206 -1.89 -5.87 -10.81
CA ARG A 206 -0.76 -4.96 -10.89
C ARG A 206 -0.28 -4.58 -9.50
N SER A 207 1.02 -4.71 -9.25
CA SER A 207 1.66 -4.24 -8.01
C SER A 207 2.82 -3.29 -8.34
N ASP A 208 2.72 -2.03 -7.96
CA ASP A 208 3.79 -1.04 -8.10
C ASP A 208 4.30 -0.65 -6.72
N ILE A 209 5.47 -1.17 -6.34
CA ILE A 209 6.05 -1.04 -5.01
C ILE A 209 7.36 -0.27 -5.16
N ARG A 210 7.38 1.00 -4.76
CA ARG A 210 8.52 1.88 -5.04
C ARG A 210 8.98 2.70 -3.86
N TYR A 211 10.29 2.89 -3.74
CA TYR A 211 10.86 3.85 -2.80
C TYR A 211 10.42 3.61 -1.35
N ASN A 212 10.33 2.35 -0.94
CA ASN A 212 9.90 1.94 0.41
C ASN A 212 11.09 1.43 1.25
N LEU A 213 10.91 1.43 2.57
CA LEU A 213 11.76 0.75 3.53
C LEU A 213 11.04 -0.47 4.10
N ILE A 214 11.27 -1.63 3.50
CA ILE A 214 10.62 -2.91 3.83
C ILE A 214 11.66 -3.78 4.54
N VAL A 215 11.97 -3.44 5.78
CA VAL A 215 13.05 -4.07 6.55
C VAL A 215 12.46 -4.62 7.84
N ASP A 216 12.41 -5.95 7.93
CA ASP A 216 11.82 -6.64 9.07
C ASP A 216 12.52 -6.25 10.39
N GLY A 217 13.83 -6.02 10.31
CA GLY A 217 14.65 -5.51 11.40
C GLY A 217 14.99 -6.59 12.42
N PRO A 218 15.81 -6.26 13.44
CA PRO A 218 16.38 -7.25 14.36
C PRO A 218 15.34 -7.97 15.24
N GLY A 219 14.18 -7.36 15.46
CA GLY A 219 13.07 -7.98 16.18
C GLY A 219 12.15 -8.83 15.31
N GLY A 220 12.27 -8.73 13.98
CA GLY A 220 11.36 -9.37 13.05
C GLY A 220 11.61 -10.86 12.87
N GLU A 221 10.54 -11.59 12.58
CA GLU A 221 10.52 -13.02 12.27
C GLU A 221 9.50 -13.31 11.15
N ALA A 222 9.37 -12.40 10.19
CA ALA A 222 8.50 -12.63 9.03
C ALA A 222 8.95 -13.87 8.24
N SER A 223 8.01 -14.54 7.59
CA SER A 223 8.31 -15.55 6.57
C SER A 223 8.82 -14.88 5.30
N TYR A 224 8.01 -14.04 4.65
CA TYR A 224 8.45 -13.27 3.46
C TYR A 224 8.33 -11.77 3.72
N GLU A 225 9.30 -11.01 3.22
CA GLU A 225 9.25 -9.56 3.18
C GLU A 225 8.26 -9.13 2.10
N ILE A 226 8.30 -9.76 0.92
CA ILE A 226 7.32 -9.55 -0.14
C ILE A 226 6.91 -10.90 -0.76
N ASP A 227 5.62 -11.21 -0.67
CA ASP A 227 4.99 -12.37 -1.30
C ASP A 227 4.02 -11.91 -2.40
N LEU A 228 4.32 -12.27 -3.65
CA LEU A 228 3.48 -12.06 -4.84
C LEU A 228 2.99 -13.42 -5.36
N PRO A 229 2.14 -14.11 -4.59
CA PRO A 229 1.94 -15.55 -4.76
C PRO A 229 1.26 -15.93 -6.08
N ASN A 230 0.44 -15.03 -6.67
CA ASN A 230 -0.27 -15.30 -7.92
C ASN A 230 0.36 -14.63 -9.16
N GLY A 231 1.63 -14.21 -9.03
CA GLY A 231 2.31 -13.47 -10.08
C GLY A 231 1.68 -12.08 -10.27
N GLY A 232 1.25 -11.77 -11.49
CA GLY A 232 0.74 -10.44 -11.85
C GLY A 232 1.82 -9.54 -12.43
N ASP A 233 1.43 -8.37 -12.93
CA ASP A 233 2.35 -7.36 -13.42
C ASP A 233 2.96 -6.59 -12.23
N ALA A 234 4.15 -6.98 -11.81
CA ALA A 234 4.80 -6.44 -10.61
C ALA A 234 6.06 -5.63 -10.96
N SER A 235 6.14 -4.42 -10.39
CA SER A 235 7.32 -3.55 -10.43
C SER A 235 7.78 -3.22 -9.02
N LEU A 236 9.03 -3.58 -8.70
CA LEU A 236 9.71 -3.22 -7.46
C LEU A 236 10.87 -2.29 -7.81
N VAL A 237 10.78 -1.01 -7.45
CA VAL A 237 11.78 -0.01 -7.88
C VAL A 237 12.30 0.81 -6.70
N GLY A 238 13.61 0.86 -6.51
CA GLY A 238 14.19 1.79 -5.52
C GLY A 238 13.85 1.46 -4.06
N ASN A 239 13.43 0.22 -3.76
CA ASN A 239 13.12 -0.18 -2.38
C ASN A 239 14.37 -0.65 -1.65
N VAL A 240 14.36 -0.48 -0.33
CA VAL A 240 15.22 -1.26 0.57
C VAL A 240 14.40 -2.40 1.13
N ILE A 241 14.86 -3.64 0.94
CA ILE A 241 14.17 -4.85 1.38
C ILE A 241 15.14 -5.63 2.27
N GLY A 242 14.77 -5.88 3.52
CA GLY A 242 15.68 -6.43 4.52
C GLY A 242 15.05 -7.57 5.31
N GLN A 243 15.68 -8.73 5.23
CA GLN A 243 15.31 -9.91 5.97
C GLN A 243 16.02 -9.93 7.33
N SER A 244 15.29 -10.33 8.38
CA SER A 244 15.83 -10.53 9.71
C SER A 244 16.71 -11.78 9.78
N ALA A 245 17.71 -11.78 10.66
CA ALA A 245 18.50 -12.98 10.96
C ALA A 245 17.64 -14.13 11.52
N SER A 246 16.47 -13.80 12.08
CA SER A 246 15.51 -14.74 12.65
C SER A 246 14.34 -15.07 11.71
N SER A 247 14.32 -14.55 10.48
CA SER A 247 13.25 -14.84 9.52
C SER A 247 13.10 -16.33 9.25
N GLN A 248 11.86 -16.77 9.14
CA GLN A 248 11.50 -18.18 9.13
C GLN A 248 11.68 -18.84 7.77
N ASN A 249 11.55 -18.05 6.70
CA ASN A 249 11.79 -18.50 5.34
C ASN A 249 13.09 -17.89 4.82
N PRO A 250 13.92 -18.65 4.07
CA PRO A 250 15.09 -18.05 3.43
C PRO A 250 14.74 -17.14 2.25
N VAL A 251 13.54 -17.21 1.68
CA VAL A 251 13.17 -16.39 0.52
C VAL A 251 12.74 -15.00 0.97
N MET A 252 13.27 -13.96 0.32
CA MET A 252 12.92 -12.57 0.65
C MET A 252 11.80 -12.03 -0.24
N VAL A 253 11.94 -12.18 -1.56
CA VAL A 253 10.90 -11.82 -2.54
C VAL A 253 10.43 -13.08 -3.26
N ALA A 254 9.16 -13.44 -3.06
CA ALA A 254 8.53 -14.61 -3.68
C ALA A 254 7.58 -14.19 -4.82
N TYR A 255 7.61 -14.90 -5.95
CA TYR A 255 6.78 -14.59 -7.11
C TYR A 255 6.19 -15.85 -7.79
N GLY A 256 4.86 -15.96 -7.78
CA GLY A 256 4.13 -17.03 -8.48
C GLY A 256 3.99 -18.36 -7.74
N ALA A 257 4.26 -18.41 -6.44
CA ALA A 257 4.27 -19.66 -5.66
C ALA A 257 2.91 -20.40 -5.60
N GLU A 258 1.79 -19.68 -5.73
CA GLU A 258 0.41 -20.18 -5.61
C GLU A 258 -0.32 -20.30 -6.98
N GLY A 259 0.38 -20.12 -8.10
CA GLY A 259 -0.14 -20.45 -9.43
C GLY A 259 -0.57 -19.26 -10.32
N PRO A 260 -0.81 -19.52 -11.62
CA PRO A 260 -0.89 -18.50 -12.64
C PRO A 260 -2.32 -17.95 -12.77
N ILE A 261 -2.65 -16.93 -11.98
CA ILE A 261 -3.97 -16.26 -12.09
C ILE A 261 -3.97 -15.21 -13.20
N TRP A 262 -2.83 -14.56 -13.43
CA TRP A 262 -2.72 -13.42 -14.33
C TRP A 262 -1.93 -13.77 -15.59
N PRO A 263 -2.54 -13.81 -16.79
CA PRO A 263 -1.83 -14.14 -18.03
C PRO A 263 -0.71 -13.16 -18.37
N GLY A 264 -0.88 -11.88 -18.02
CA GLY A 264 0.13 -10.83 -18.20
C GLY A 264 1.17 -10.75 -17.07
N SER A 265 1.47 -11.87 -16.43
CA SER A 265 2.46 -11.91 -15.35
C SER A 265 3.84 -11.50 -15.86
N ARG A 266 4.48 -10.60 -15.13
CA ARG A 266 5.89 -10.23 -15.28
C ARG A 266 6.41 -9.65 -13.97
N LEU A 267 7.68 -9.90 -13.66
CA LEU A 267 8.35 -9.30 -12.51
C LEU A 267 9.47 -8.39 -12.99
N ARG A 268 9.45 -7.13 -12.56
CA ARG A 268 10.48 -6.13 -12.87
C ARG A 268 11.04 -5.58 -11.57
N MET A 269 12.33 -5.76 -11.36
CA MET A 269 13.04 -5.28 -10.18
C MET A 269 14.18 -4.36 -10.61
N ALA A 270 14.13 -3.09 -10.21
CA ALA A 270 15.20 -2.17 -10.54
C ALA A 270 15.67 -1.33 -9.36
N HIS A 271 16.98 -1.16 -9.22
CA HIS A 271 17.54 -0.27 -8.19
C HIS A 271 17.07 -0.58 -6.77
N ASN A 272 16.74 -1.84 -6.45
CA ASN A 272 16.44 -2.21 -5.07
C ASN A 272 17.74 -2.54 -4.33
N THR A 273 17.76 -2.29 -3.03
CA THR A 273 18.79 -2.78 -2.11
C THR A 273 18.21 -3.90 -1.28
N LEU A 274 18.66 -5.14 -1.47
CA LEU A 274 18.20 -6.33 -0.76
C LEU A 274 19.24 -6.74 0.29
N ILE A 275 18.83 -6.92 1.54
CA ILE A 275 19.76 -7.06 2.66
C ILE A 275 19.40 -8.29 3.49
N HIS A 276 20.41 -9.11 3.74
CA HIS A 276 20.29 -10.27 4.60
C HIS A 276 21.40 -10.27 5.65
N THR A 277 21.02 -10.33 6.92
CA THR A 277 21.97 -10.29 8.05
C THR A 277 22.17 -11.65 8.73
N GLY A 278 21.41 -12.67 8.33
CA GLY A 278 21.47 -14.01 8.94
C GLY A 278 22.60 -14.90 8.43
N TRP A 279 22.92 -15.94 9.21
CA TRP A 279 23.93 -16.95 8.83
C TRP A 279 23.40 -17.99 7.84
N ARG A 280 22.09 -18.23 7.81
CA ARG A 280 21.46 -19.11 6.82
C ARG A 280 21.42 -18.37 5.48
N PRO A 281 21.89 -18.94 4.36
CA PRO A 281 21.84 -18.25 3.08
C PRO A 281 20.41 -17.82 2.71
N ALA A 282 20.24 -16.56 2.33
CA ALA A 282 18.99 -16.04 1.78
C ALA A 282 18.80 -16.45 0.32
N TRP A 283 17.56 -16.44 -0.11
CA TRP A 283 17.13 -16.49 -1.50
C TRP A 283 16.48 -15.15 -1.81
N PHE A 284 17.31 -14.18 -2.23
CA PHE A 284 16.91 -12.78 -2.36
C PHE A 284 15.67 -12.60 -3.25
N VAL A 285 15.58 -13.39 -4.31
CA VAL A 285 14.39 -13.47 -5.17
C VAL A 285 14.17 -14.93 -5.55
N ARG A 286 12.94 -15.40 -5.48
CA ARG A 286 12.53 -16.70 -6.00
C ARG A 286 11.25 -16.57 -6.79
N ALA A 287 11.26 -17.14 -8.00
CA ALA A 287 10.06 -17.35 -8.79
C ALA A 287 9.83 -18.84 -9.01
N TRP A 288 8.59 -19.21 -9.36
CA TRP A 288 8.17 -20.56 -9.71
C TRP A 288 7.69 -20.59 -11.17
N PRO A 289 8.61 -20.67 -12.16
CA PRO A 289 8.25 -20.64 -13.58
C PRO A 289 7.25 -21.73 -13.99
N ASP A 290 7.33 -22.89 -13.37
CA ASP A 290 6.41 -24.03 -13.52
C ASP A 290 4.98 -23.75 -13.06
N LYS A 291 4.79 -22.66 -12.30
CA LYS A 291 3.50 -22.18 -11.78
C LYS A 291 3.11 -20.81 -12.34
N LEU A 292 3.82 -20.32 -13.35
CA LEU A 292 3.56 -19.06 -14.02
C LEU A 292 3.10 -19.31 -15.46
N PRO A 293 2.47 -18.33 -16.13
CA PRO A 293 2.29 -18.41 -17.57
C PRO A 293 3.62 -18.70 -18.28
N PRO A 294 3.62 -19.49 -19.37
CA PRO A 294 4.82 -19.70 -20.18
C PRO A 294 5.49 -18.38 -20.56
N ASP A 295 6.81 -18.37 -20.59
CA ASP A 295 7.63 -17.21 -20.97
C ASP A 295 7.42 -15.95 -20.11
N THR A 296 6.88 -16.10 -18.89
CA THR A 296 6.76 -15.00 -17.92
C THR A 296 8.13 -14.33 -17.70
N PRO A 297 8.30 -13.06 -18.10
CA PRO A 297 9.61 -12.42 -18.04
C PRO A 297 9.91 -11.95 -16.62
N ILE A 298 11.13 -12.23 -16.17
CA ILE A 298 11.69 -11.71 -14.93
C ILE A 298 12.88 -10.83 -15.29
N ILE A 299 12.74 -9.54 -15.03
CA ILE A 299 13.70 -8.52 -15.42
C ILE A 299 14.33 -7.94 -14.15
N THR A 300 15.65 -8.00 -14.04
CA THR A 300 16.38 -7.38 -12.92
C THR A 300 17.45 -6.42 -13.42
N ARG A 301 17.37 -5.16 -12.99
CA ARG A 301 18.28 -4.07 -13.40
C ARG A 301 18.90 -3.40 -12.19
N ASN A 302 20.21 -3.29 -12.14
CA ASN A 302 20.87 -2.40 -11.17
C ASN A 302 20.44 -2.66 -9.71
N ASN A 303 20.11 -3.89 -9.32
CA ASN A 303 19.80 -4.18 -7.92
C ASN A 303 21.10 -4.42 -7.15
N LEU A 304 21.14 -3.97 -5.90
CA LEU A 304 22.20 -4.26 -4.96
C LEU A 304 21.71 -5.34 -4.01
N HIS A 305 22.46 -6.41 -3.80
CA HIS A 305 22.16 -7.37 -2.74
C HIS A 305 23.37 -7.52 -1.81
N ALA A 306 23.11 -7.59 -0.51
CA ALA A 306 24.12 -7.62 0.52
C ALA A 306 23.84 -8.71 1.55
N GLY A 307 24.85 -9.54 1.81
CA GLY A 307 24.73 -10.68 2.73
C GLY A 307 24.84 -12.04 2.05
N LEU A 308 24.87 -13.10 2.87
CA LEU A 308 25.01 -14.46 2.38
C LEU A 308 23.71 -14.92 1.70
N GLY A 309 23.79 -15.29 0.43
CA GLY A 309 22.60 -15.78 -0.27
C GLY A 309 22.79 -15.87 -1.76
N ILE A 310 21.72 -16.26 -2.44
CA ILE A 310 21.65 -16.33 -3.89
C ILE A 310 20.71 -15.26 -4.44
N PHE A 311 21.23 -14.45 -5.35
CA PHE A 311 20.43 -13.60 -6.23
C PHE A 311 20.41 -14.29 -7.59
N THR A 312 19.27 -14.82 -7.97
CA THR A 312 19.18 -15.77 -9.08
C THR A 312 19.27 -15.07 -10.44
N THR A 313 20.35 -15.33 -11.16
CA THR A 313 20.50 -15.00 -12.59
C THR A 313 20.03 -16.14 -13.50
N THR A 314 19.55 -17.25 -12.92
CA THR A 314 19.01 -18.40 -13.66
C THR A 314 17.49 -18.34 -13.82
N LEU A 315 16.84 -17.26 -13.35
CA LEU A 315 15.44 -17.03 -13.65
C LEU A 315 15.26 -16.77 -15.16
N PRO A 316 14.11 -17.13 -15.73
CA PRO A 316 13.80 -16.77 -17.10
C PRO A 316 13.68 -15.25 -17.24
N GLY A 317 14.39 -14.67 -18.20
CA GLY A 317 14.32 -13.24 -18.50
C GLY A 317 15.69 -12.59 -18.62
N ASP A 318 15.79 -11.32 -18.23
CA ASP A 318 16.95 -10.49 -18.48
C ASP A 318 17.48 -9.86 -17.18
N HIS A 319 18.76 -10.07 -16.92
CA HIS A 319 19.41 -9.73 -15.66
C HIS A 319 20.71 -8.96 -15.94
N ALA A 320 20.73 -7.66 -15.61
CA ALA A 320 21.87 -6.80 -15.93
C ALA A 320 22.13 -5.77 -14.82
N GLY A 321 23.41 -5.46 -14.59
CA GLY A 321 23.88 -4.45 -13.64
C GLY A 321 23.62 -4.75 -12.15
N ASN A 322 23.18 -5.96 -11.81
CA ASN A 322 22.97 -6.36 -10.41
C ASN A 322 24.31 -6.63 -9.73
N LEU A 323 24.49 -6.15 -8.50
CA LEU A 323 25.75 -6.20 -7.77
C LEU A 323 25.58 -6.89 -6.40
N ALA A 324 26.51 -7.77 -6.07
CA ALA A 324 26.63 -8.40 -4.77
C ALA A 324 27.66 -7.66 -3.90
N LEU A 325 27.34 -7.42 -2.62
CA LEU A 325 28.28 -6.89 -1.63
C LEU A 325 28.28 -7.72 -0.34
N PRO A 326 29.38 -7.75 0.42
CA PRO A 326 29.33 -8.22 1.80
C PRO A 326 28.47 -7.26 2.63
N VAL A 327 27.64 -7.81 3.53
CA VAL A 327 26.73 -7.02 4.40
C VAL A 327 27.48 -6.05 5.30
N SER A 328 28.75 -6.34 5.64
CA SER A 328 29.62 -5.47 6.44
C SER A 328 29.96 -4.12 5.81
N LEU A 329 29.60 -3.91 4.54
CA LEU A 329 29.76 -2.61 3.86
C LEU A 329 28.53 -1.71 3.98
N LEU A 330 27.47 -2.22 4.61
CA LEU A 330 26.26 -1.51 4.95
C LEU A 330 26.09 -1.52 6.48
N SER A 331 25.23 -0.66 6.99
CA SER A 331 24.94 -0.55 8.42
C SER A 331 23.45 -0.74 8.69
N PRO A 332 22.91 -1.96 8.46
CA PRO A 332 21.47 -2.21 8.54
C PRO A 332 20.88 -1.96 9.93
N ASP A 333 21.67 -2.13 11.00
CA ASP A 333 21.23 -1.92 12.38
C ASP A 333 20.86 -0.46 12.69
N ILE A 334 21.44 0.49 11.96
CA ILE A 334 21.12 1.92 12.05
C ILE A 334 20.39 2.44 10.81
N LEU A 335 19.93 1.52 9.95
CA LEU A 335 19.23 1.82 8.69
C LEU A 335 20.01 2.74 7.75
N ASP A 336 21.34 2.66 7.78
CA ASP A 336 22.20 3.34 6.82
C ASP A 336 22.67 2.36 5.74
N PHE A 337 22.20 2.63 4.53
CA PHE A 337 22.44 1.83 3.33
C PHE A 337 23.29 2.59 2.31
N THR A 338 23.77 3.78 2.66
CA THR A 338 24.61 4.64 1.82
C THR A 338 26.08 4.30 2.06
N GLY A 339 26.50 3.11 1.64
CA GLY A 339 27.90 2.69 1.78
C GLY A 339 28.88 3.63 1.04
N PRO A 340 30.15 3.72 1.44
CA PRO A 340 31.15 4.65 0.87
C PRO A 340 31.57 4.33 -0.58
N PHE A 341 30.91 3.38 -1.23
CA PHE A 341 31.30 2.80 -2.50
C PHE A 341 30.48 3.31 -3.69
N GLY A 342 29.60 4.30 -3.51
CA GLY A 342 28.71 4.79 -4.58
C GLY A 342 29.42 5.17 -5.88
N SER A 343 30.67 5.61 -5.83
CA SER A 343 31.49 5.90 -7.03
C SER A 343 32.01 4.64 -7.73
N ILE A 344 32.26 3.56 -6.99
CA ILE A 344 32.75 2.28 -7.50
C ILE A 344 31.59 1.43 -8.02
N THR A 345 30.50 1.33 -7.26
CA THR A 345 29.32 0.53 -7.63
C THR A 345 28.67 1.03 -8.92
N ARG A 346 28.76 2.35 -9.19
CA ARG A 346 28.30 2.98 -10.43
C ARG A 346 28.92 2.37 -11.70
N ARG A 347 30.13 1.81 -11.63
CA ARG A 347 30.77 1.17 -12.80
C ARG A 347 30.08 -0.14 -13.24
N PHE A 348 29.24 -0.70 -12.37
CA PHE A 348 28.53 -1.94 -12.61
C PHE A 348 27.08 -1.73 -13.04
N SER A 349 26.59 -0.49 -13.10
CA SER A 349 25.23 -0.25 -13.57
C SER A 349 25.12 -0.30 -15.08
N VAL A 350 23.90 -0.59 -15.53
CA VAL A 350 23.49 -0.48 -16.93
C VAL A 350 22.56 0.73 -17.10
N ALA A 351 22.70 1.42 -18.23
CA ALA A 351 21.79 2.50 -18.59
C ALA A 351 20.42 1.92 -18.97
N LEU A 352 19.36 2.60 -18.53
CA LEU A 352 17.97 2.24 -18.87
C LEU A 352 17.35 3.18 -19.92
N GLU A 353 17.99 4.32 -20.17
CA GLU A 353 17.52 5.32 -21.14
C GLU A 353 17.51 4.73 -22.56
N GLY A 354 16.39 4.88 -23.28
CA GLY A 354 16.23 4.30 -24.61
C GLY A 354 16.05 2.78 -24.63
N THR A 355 15.88 2.14 -23.47
CA THR A 355 15.53 0.71 -23.35
C THR A 355 14.04 0.53 -23.02
N PRO A 356 13.45 -0.66 -23.22
CA PRO A 356 12.08 -0.94 -22.79
C PRO A 356 11.85 -0.79 -21.27
N GLU A 357 12.92 -0.77 -20.47
CA GLU A 357 12.89 -0.61 -19.01
C GLU A 357 13.11 0.83 -18.54
N GLU A 358 13.00 1.83 -19.41
CA GLU A 358 13.18 3.24 -19.03
C GLU A 358 12.23 3.68 -17.90
N ASP A 359 11.02 3.10 -17.84
CA ASP A 359 10.02 3.33 -16.79
C ASP A 359 10.46 2.80 -15.41
N LEU A 360 11.51 1.99 -15.34
CA LEU A 360 12.10 1.47 -14.11
C LEU A 360 13.18 2.41 -13.53
N ARG A 361 13.53 3.51 -14.22
CA ARG A 361 14.49 4.49 -13.69
C ARG A 361 13.93 5.17 -12.43
N PRO A 362 14.63 5.13 -11.29
CA PRO A 362 14.21 5.82 -10.08
C PRO A 362 14.13 7.34 -10.29
N THR A 363 13.03 7.93 -9.86
CA THR A 363 12.80 9.38 -9.81
C THR A 363 12.86 9.93 -8.38
N ALA A 364 12.94 9.04 -7.39
CA ALA A 364 13.03 9.34 -5.98
C ALA A 364 13.83 8.27 -5.22
N ALA A 365 14.09 8.53 -3.94
CA ALA A 365 14.54 7.56 -2.94
C ALA A 365 13.63 7.64 -1.71
N PHE A 366 13.60 6.58 -0.91
CA PHE A 366 12.95 6.60 0.40
C PHE A 366 13.58 7.66 1.31
N ALA A 367 12.75 8.43 2.01
CA ALA A 367 13.16 9.38 3.02
C ALA A 367 12.81 8.85 4.40
N PHE A 368 13.82 8.60 5.25
CA PHE A 368 13.57 8.18 6.63
C PHE A 368 12.95 9.34 7.45
N PRO A 369 11.97 9.09 8.33
CA PRO A 369 11.44 7.78 8.75
C PRO A 369 10.37 7.16 7.84
N VAL A 370 9.76 7.99 6.99
CA VAL A 370 8.67 7.70 6.05
C VAL A 370 8.69 8.84 5.02
N GLY A 371 8.38 8.54 3.75
CA GLY A 371 8.33 9.52 2.68
C GLY A 371 9.21 9.18 1.49
N THR A 372 9.22 10.07 0.50
CA THR A 372 10.18 10.06 -0.60
C THR A 372 10.92 11.38 -0.71
N SER A 373 12.13 11.35 -1.25
CA SER A 373 12.92 12.51 -1.63
C SER A 373 13.20 12.45 -3.13
N PRO A 374 12.91 13.52 -3.90
CA PRO A 374 13.18 13.54 -5.34
C PRO A 374 14.66 13.26 -5.66
N ARG A 375 14.91 12.50 -6.73
CA ARG A 375 16.24 12.30 -7.30
C ARG A 375 16.29 12.86 -8.70
N ALA A 376 17.32 13.65 -8.99
CA ALA A 376 17.60 14.04 -10.36
C ALA A 376 17.88 12.77 -11.19
N PRO A 377 17.28 12.63 -12.39
CA PRO A 377 17.61 11.54 -13.29
C PRO A 377 19.13 11.50 -13.53
N SER A 378 19.76 10.36 -13.24
CA SER A 378 21.18 10.17 -13.50
C SER A 378 21.38 9.36 -14.77
N THR A 379 22.28 9.85 -15.65
CA THR A 379 22.77 9.11 -16.82
C THR A 379 23.75 7.99 -16.44
N SER A 380 24.18 7.92 -15.18
CA SER A 380 25.01 6.84 -14.64
C SER A 380 24.52 6.48 -13.24
N PRO A 381 23.36 5.80 -13.14
CA PRO A 381 22.74 5.50 -11.86
C PRO A 381 23.56 4.44 -11.11
N THR A 382 23.47 4.42 -9.78
CA THR A 382 24.11 3.38 -8.95
C THR A 382 23.21 2.16 -8.84
N PRO A 383 23.76 0.93 -8.75
CA PRO A 383 22.98 -0.20 -8.29
C PRO A 383 22.48 0.03 -6.87
N GLY A 384 21.23 -0.31 -6.59
CA GLY A 384 20.58 -0.12 -5.29
C GLY A 384 19.74 1.15 -5.17
N ALA A 385 19.08 1.28 -4.02
CA ALA A 385 18.04 2.29 -3.75
C ALA A 385 18.58 3.71 -3.52
N PHE A 386 19.89 3.87 -3.26
CA PHE A 386 20.52 5.15 -2.90
C PHE A 386 21.66 5.58 -3.81
#